data_AF-A0A1V9GDE0-F1
#
_entry.id   AF-A0A1V9GDE0-F1
#
_cell.length_a   1.000
_cell.length_b   1.000
_cell.length_c   1.000
_cell.angle_alpha   90.00
_cell.angle_beta   90.00
_cell.angle_gamma   90.00
#
_symmetry.space_group_name_H-M   'P 1'
#
loop_
_entity.id
_entity.type
_entity.pdbx_description
1 polymer ?
#
loop_
_entity_poly.entity_id
_entity_poly.type
_entity_poly.pdbx_seq_one_letter_code
_entity_poly.pdbx_strand_id
1 'polypeptide(L)'
;MKTLIAIIFLLIADKALSQDDSNYVSSCNYFKENKLALNVIEPPDGYNLFYNCDSMLFVRGNFSDTIKIWTPGVEWAHTLDQFKDVVSKPNYGKTIFAKSIMSDGRILVVNCMETVFIFRNDSLYEVEDTVSKPKEYFSMLVDHVSGKMDETTYRHKKDSIDLLYKDRHAYVPKLIFAKNMFHRGKKKVTLSRKVNYEKDEIELEREWVENGKKCYVVRINNKFENEKTTYAYAINEDIKFIWWEGCGNRTQK
;
A
#
# COMPACT_ATOMS: atom_id res chain seq x y z
N MET A 1 -44.36 -36.31 -11.50
CA MET A 1 -43.46 -35.36 -12.20
C MET A 1 -43.12 -34.13 -11.35
N LYS A 2 -44.10 -33.40 -10.79
CA LYS A 2 -43.84 -32.19 -9.98
C LYS A 2 -43.01 -32.44 -8.70
N THR A 3 -43.17 -33.61 -8.06
CA THR A 3 -42.42 -33.99 -6.84
C THR A 3 -40.96 -34.37 -7.11
N LEU A 4 -40.65 -34.91 -8.30
CA LEU A 4 -39.29 -35.30 -8.68
C LEU A 4 -38.41 -34.07 -8.96
N ILE A 5 -39.00 -33.02 -9.53
CA ILE A 5 -38.31 -31.76 -9.83
C ILE A 5 -37.93 -31.02 -8.54
N ALA A 6 -38.80 -31.00 -7.52
CA ALA A 6 -38.51 -30.37 -6.24
C ALA A 6 -37.33 -31.03 -5.48
N ILE A 7 -37.22 -32.36 -5.54
CA ILE A 7 -36.11 -33.12 -4.91
C ILE A 7 -34.79 -32.83 -5.64
N ILE A 8 -34.80 -32.71 -6.96
CA ILE A 8 -33.61 -32.34 -7.75
C ILE A 8 -33.15 -30.92 -7.42
N PHE A 9 -34.07 -29.96 -7.27
CA PHE A 9 -33.73 -28.59 -6.88
C PHE A 9 -33.14 -28.49 -5.46
N LEU A 10 -33.65 -29.28 -4.50
CA LEU A 10 -33.10 -29.33 -3.14
C LEU A 10 -31.69 -29.93 -3.10
N LEU A 11 -31.44 -30.99 -3.87
CA LEU A 11 -30.12 -31.64 -3.95
C LEU A 11 -29.06 -30.79 -4.68
N ILE A 12 -29.48 -29.90 -5.59
CA ILE A 12 -28.57 -28.94 -6.26
C ILE A 12 -28.22 -27.77 -5.32
N ALA A 13 -29.16 -27.31 -4.50
CA ALA A 13 -28.92 -26.23 -3.53
C ALA A 13 -27.94 -26.64 -2.43
N ASP A 14 -28.06 -27.85 -1.87
CA ASP A 14 -27.13 -28.35 -0.85
C ASP A 14 -25.70 -28.53 -1.37
N LYS A 15 -25.54 -28.93 -2.65
CA LYS A 15 -24.21 -29.04 -3.26
C LYS A 15 -23.56 -27.70 -3.56
N ALA A 16 -24.34 -26.66 -3.87
CA ALA A 16 -23.82 -25.31 -4.09
C ALA A 16 -23.33 -24.67 -2.79
N LEU A 17 -24.04 -24.87 -1.67
CA LEU A 17 -23.63 -24.37 -0.35
C LEU A 17 -22.45 -25.15 0.25
N SER A 18 -22.35 -26.46 0.01
CA SER A 18 -21.26 -27.29 0.52
C SER A 18 -19.91 -27.09 -0.20
N GLN A 19 -19.91 -26.62 -1.45
CA GLN A 19 -18.67 -26.39 -2.20
C GLN A 19 -17.91 -25.14 -1.72
N ASP A 20 -18.62 -24.06 -1.36
CA ASP A 20 -17.99 -22.82 -0.86
C ASP A 20 -17.30 -23.03 0.50
N ASP A 21 -17.91 -23.80 1.41
CA ASP A 21 -17.28 -24.12 2.71
C ASP A 21 -16.02 -24.98 2.55
N SER A 22 -15.98 -25.87 1.55
CA SER A 22 -14.85 -26.81 1.39
C SER A 22 -13.53 -26.10 1.04
N ASN A 23 -13.59 -25.05 0.22
CA ASN A 23 -12.42 -24.26 -0.15
C ASN A 23 -11.94 -23.40 1.02
N TYR A 24 -12.88 -22.80 1.76
CA TYR A 24 -12.55 -22.02 2.96
C TYR A 24 -11.86 -22.87 4.02
N VAL A 25 -12.43 -24.04 4.34
CA VAL A 25 -11.85 -24.98 5.30
C VAL A 25 -10.46 -25.43 4.84
N SER A 26 -10.28 -25.71 3.54
CA SER A 26 -8.98 -26.11 2.98
C SER A 26 -7.91 -25.02 3.17
N SER A 27 -8.24 -23.76 2.87
CA SER A 27 -7.31 -22.63 3.08
C SER A 27 -7.00 -22.43 4.56
N CYS A 28 -8.00 -22.49 5.44
CA CYS A 28 -7.79 -22.38 6.89
C CYS A 28 -6.88 -23.49 7.44
N ASN A 29 -7.09 -24.74 7.00
CA ASN A 29 -6.25 -25.88 7.39
C ASN A 29 -4.80 -25.69 6.91
N TYR A 30 -4.61 -25.25 5.66
CA TYR A 30 -3.28 -24.98 5.14
C TYR A 30 -2.51 -23.95 5.98
N PHE A 31 -3.17 -22.85 6.38
CA PHE A 31 -2.56 -21.85 7.26
C PHE A 31 -2.15 -22.44 8.61
N LYS A 32 -3.04 -23.24 9.21
CA LYS A 32 -2.80 -23.89 10.50
C LYS A 32 -1.64 -24.89 10.43
N GLU A 33 -1.62 -25.76 9.43
CA GLU A 33 -0.61 -26.80 9.24
C GLU A 33 0.78 -26.21 8.97
N ASN A 34 0.83 -25.13 8.19
CA ASN A 34 2.08 -24.45 7.84
C ASN A 34 2.46 -23.32 8.80
N LYS A 35 1.70 -23.12 9.89
CA LYS A 35 1.91 -22.07 10.90
C LYS A 35 2.01 -20.67 10.29
N LEU A 36 1.20 -20.40 9.27
CA LEU A 36 1.12 -19.10 8.62
C LEU A 36 0.19 -18.18 9.41
N ALA A 37 0.61 -16.93 9.59
CA ALA A 37 -0.21 -15.90 10.21
C ALA A 37 -0.82 -14.98 9.14
N LEU A 38 -2.02 -14.47 9.43
CA LEU A 38 -2.70 -13.46 8.63
C LEU A 38 -2.33 -12.06 9.16
N ASN A 39 -2.20 -11.11 8.25
CA ASN A 39 -1.91 -9.70 8.54
C ASN A 39 -0.62 -9.49 9.36
N VAL A 40 0.41 -10.29 9.06
CA VAL A 40 1.72 -10.23 9.73
C VAL A 40 2.82 -9.97 8.70
N ILE A 41 3.70 -9.03 9.05
CA ILE A 41 4.97 -8.78 8.37
C ILE A 41 6.08 -8.87 9.41
N GLU A 42 7.16 -9.57 9.07
CA GLU A 42 8.45 -9.50 9.72
C GLU A 42 9.28 -8.40 9.03
N PRO A 43 9.40 -7.21 9.65
CA PRO A 43 10.12 -6.10 9.03
C PRO A 43 11.60 -6.46 8.87
N PRO A 44 12.24 -6.13 7.73
CA PRO A 44 13.66 -6.36 7.56
C PRO A 44 14.51 -5.45 8.45
N ASP A 45 15.79 -5.77 8.57
CA ASP A 45 16.74 -5.00 9.39
C ASP A 45 16.70 -3.50 9.09
N GLY A 46 16.68 -2.70 10.16
CA GLY A 46 16.58 -1.24 10.07
C GLY A 46 15.15 -0.71 9.92
N TYR A 47 14.15 -1.58 9.79
CA TYR A 47 12.74 -1.22 9.80
C TYR A 47 12.04 -1.61 11.10
N ASN A 48 10.94 -0.92 11.41
CA ASN A 48 10.05 -1.23 12.51
C ASN A 48 8.61 -1.34 11.98
N LEU A 49 7.84 -2.25 12.59
CA LEU A 49 6.43 -2.46 12.27
C LEU A 49 5.55 -1.54 13.11
N PHE A 50 4.53 -0.97 12.50
CA PHE A 50 3.56 -0.09 13.15
C PHE A 50 2.14 -0.38 12.67
N TYR A 51 1.17 0.02 13.49
CA TYR A 51 -0.26 -0.05 13.16
C TYR A 51 -0.87 1.32 13.41
N ASN A 52 -1.71 1.79 12.48
CA ASN A 52 -2.51 2.99 12.71
C ASN A 52 -3.79 2.64 13.51
N CYS A 53 -4.62 3.66 13.76
CA CYS A 53 -5.86 3.51 14.53
C CYS A 53 -6.90 2.58 13.86
N ASP A 54 -6.84 2.44 12.54
CA ASP A 54 -7.72 1.56 11.76
C ASP A 54 -7.13 0.15 11.61
N SER A 55 -6.10 -0.18 12.42
CA SER A 55 -5.34 -1.43 12.35
C SER A 55 -4.65 -1.65 10.99
N MET A 56 -4.45 -0.58 10.22
CA MET A 56 -3.67 -0.63 9.00
C MET A 56 -2.19 -0.76 9.36
N LEU A 57 -1.58 -1.82 8.86
CA LEU A 57 -0.18 -2.16 9.01
C LEU A 57 0.67 -1.26 8.12
N PHE A 58 1.83 -0.81 8.60
CA PHE A 58 2.90 -0.28 7.75
C PHE A 58 4.26 -0.49 8.41
N VAL A 59 5.33 -0.41 7.61
CA VAL A 59 6.70 -0.68 8.04
C VAL A 59 7.55 0.54 7.74
N ARG A 60 8.30 1.05 8.73
CA ARG A 60 9.11 2.28 8.58
C ARG A 60 10.57 2.03 8.98
N GLY A 61 11.49 2.49 8.14
CA GLY A 61 12.92 2.55 8.45
C GLY A 61 13.45 3.98 8.35
N ASN A 62 14.39 4.33 9.23
CA ASN A 62 15.09 5.61 9.18
C ASN A 62 16.58 5.34 8.88
N PHE A 63 17.09 5.89 7.78
CA PHE A 63 18.42 5.65 7.23
C PHE A 63 19.13 7.00 7.02
N SER A 64 19.71 7.54 8.09
CA SER A 64 20.33 8.88 8.11
C SER A 64 19.32 9.99 7.76
N ASP A 65 19.41 10.58 6.57
CA ASP A 65 18.52 11.62 6.05
C ASP A 65 17.34 11.03 5.25
N THR A 66 17.33 9.72 5.04
CA THR A 66 16.31 9.04 4.25
C THR A 66 15.33 8.31 5.17
N ILE A 67 14.04 8.49 4.96
CA ILE A 67 12.98 7.74 5.62
C ILE A 67 12.31 6.88 4.56
N LYS A 68 12.17 5.58 4.83
CA LYS A 68 11.46 4.67 3.92
C LYS A 68 10.24 4.14 4.64
N ILE A 69 9.10 4.17 3.95
CA ILE A 69 7.88 3.62 4.52
C ILE A 69 7.16 2.73 3.54
N TRP A 70 6.74 1.57 4.02
CA TRP A 70 6.01 0.56 3.26
C TRP A 70 4.58 0.50 3.76
N THR A 71 3.62 0.76 2.88
CA THR A 71 2.20 0.67 3.16
C THR A 71 1.56 -0.42 2.29
N PRO A 72 0.46 -1.06 2.73
CA PRO A 72 -0.39 -1.88 1.88
C PRO A 72 -0.74 -1.13 0.60
N GLY A 73 -0.37 -1.70 -0.55
CA GLY A 73 -0.63 -1.13 -1.86
C GLY A 73 -1.62 -1.98 -2.64
N VAL A 74 -1.09 -2.88 -3.48
CA VAL A 74 -1.91 -3.73 -4.34
C VAL A 74 -2.40 -4.93 -3.56
N GLU A 75 -3.72 -5.15 -3.55
CA GLU A 75 -4.35 -6.33 -2.97
C GLU A 75 -4.92 -7.22 -4.08
N TRP A 76 -4.72 -8.54 -3.97
CA TRP A 76 -5.24 -9.49 -4.95
C TRP A 76 -5.68 -10.80 -4.29
N ALA A 77 -6.78 -11.39 -4.79
CA ALA A 77 -7.29 -12.67 -4.29
C ALA A 77 -6.65 -13.84 -5.05
N HIS A 78 -6.01 -14.75 -4.32
CA HIS A 78 -5.37 -15.96 -4.84
C HIS A 78 -6.18 -17.20 -4.48
N THR A 79 -6.23 -18.20 -5.37
CA THR A 79 -6.63 -19.55 -4.96
C THR A 79 -5.57 -20.13 -4.02
N LEU A 80 -5.90 -21.21 -3.30
CA LEU A 80 -4.95 -21.87 -2.41
C LEU A 80 -3.69 -22.33 -3.16
N ASP A 81 -3.82 -22.85 -4.38
CA ASP A 81 -2.67 -23.29 -5.17
C ASP A 81 -1.80 -22.11 -5.63
N GLN A 82 -2.40 -21.02 -6.09
CA GLN A 82 -1.65 -19.80 -6.40
C GLN A 82 -0.96 -19.21 -5.16
N PHE A 83 -1.58 -19.34 -3.98
CA PHE A 83 -1.01 -18.84 -2.74
C PHE A 83 0.21 -19.65 -2.29
N LYS A 84 0.27 -20.95 -2.55
CA LYS A 84 1.46 -21.77 -2.28
C LYS A 84 2.69 -21.22 -3.02
N ASP A 85 2.51 -20.79 -4.27
CA ASP A 85 3.59 -20.15 -5.04
C ASP A 85 4.01 -18.82 -4.42
N VAL A 86 3.05 -18.03 -3.92
CA VAL A 86 3.35 -16.75 -3.23
C VAL A 86 4.17 -16.97 -1.96
N VAL A 87 3.80 -17.93 -1.12
CA VAL A 87 4.50 -18.24 0.15
C VAL A 87 5.93 -18.70 -0.08
N SER A 88 6.21 -19.32 -1.21
CA SER A 88 7.58 -19.75 -1.57
C SER A 88 8.54 -18.61 -1.93
N LYS A 89 8.02 -17.38 -2.15
CA LYS A 89 8.84 -16.25 -2.59
C LYS A 89 9.67 -15.68 -1.42
N PRO A 90 10.94 -15.28 -1.65
CA PRO A 90 11.81 -14.74 -0.59
C PRO A 90 11.33 -13.46 0.11
N ASN A 91 10.36 -12.76 -0.50
CA ASN A 91 9.77 -11.53 0.01
C ASN A 91 8.41 -11.73 0.71
N TYR A 92 7.90 -12.98 0.74
CA TYR A 92 6.76 -13.32 1.59
C TYR A 92 7.10 -13.11 3.06
N GLY A 93 6.15 -12.56 3.81
CA GLY A 93 6.35 -12.12 5.19
C GLY A 93 7.13 -10.80 5.33
N LYS A 94 7.65 -10.20 4.24
CA LYS A 94 8.42 -8.94 4.31
C LYS A 94 7.72 -7.78 3.60
N THR A 95 7.48 -7.95 2.29
CA THR A 95 6.78 -6.97 1.45
C THR A 95 5.56 -7.57 0.77
N ILE A 96 5.34 -8.87 0.94
CA ILE A 96 4.15 -9.60 0.51
C ILE A 96 3.61 -10.38 1.70
N PHE A 97 2.31 -10.32 1.97
CA PHE A 97 1.70 -11.08 3.07
C PHE A 97 0.23 -11.41 2.79
N ALA A 98 -0.27 -12.44 3.45
CA ALA A 98 -1.71 -12.76 3.43
C ALA A 98 -2.44 -11.86 4.41
N LYS A 99 -3.43 -11.08 3.94
CA LYS A 99 -4.26 -10.19 4.79
C LYS A 99 -5.44 -10.93 5.40
N SER A 100 -6.16 -11.73 4.61
CA SER A 100 -7.32 -12.48 5.07
C SER A 100 -7.61 -13.69 4.17
N ILE A 101 -8.47 -14.59 4.66
CA ILE A 101 -9.10 -15.65 3.86
C ILE A 101 -10.55 -15.22 3.63
N MET A 102 -10.95 -15.10 2.37
CA MET A 102 -12.29 -14.73 1.93
C MET A 102 -13.28 -15.88 2.15
N SER A 103 -14.58 -15.61 2.19
CA SER A 103 -15.61 -16.62 2.44
C SER A 103 -15.65 -17.75 1.40
N ASP A 104 -15.17 -17.50 0.18
CA ASP A 104 -15.03 -18.49 -0.90
C ASP A 104 -13.71 -19.29 -0.83
N GLY A 105 -12.93 -19.08 0.23
CA GLY A 105 -11.65 -19.73 0.47
C GLY A 105 -10.46 -19.14 -0.28
N ARG A 106 -10.64 -18.10 -1.11
CA ARG A 106 -9.50 -17.38 -1.68
C ARG A 106 -8.75 -16.59 -0.62
N ILE A 107 -7.44 -16.45 -0.80
CA ILE A 107 -6.55 -15.73 0.10
C ILE A 107 -6.31 -14.34 -0.47
N LEU A 108 -6.67 -13.31 0.28
CA LEU A 108 -6.34 -11.93 -0.08
C LEU A 108 -4.86 -11.67 0.27
N VAL A 109 -4.04 -11.52 -0.75
CA VAL A 109 -2.61 -11.22 -0.66
C VAL A 109 -2.39 -9.73 -0.89
N VAL A 110 -1.50 -9.14 -0.11
CA VAL A 110 -1.13 -7.72 -0.19
C VAL A 110 0.34 -7.61 -0.56
N ASN A 111 0.63 -6.74 -1.52
CA ASN A 111 1.96 -6.25 -1.82
C ASN A 111 2.13 -4.84 -1.25
N CYS A 112 3.14 -4.64 -0.41
CA CYS A 112 3.47 -3.33 0.10
C CYS A 112 4.10 -2.45 -0.99
N MET A 113 3.79 -1.16 -0.94
CA MET A 113 4.41 -0.12 -1.76
C MET A 113 5.34 0.71 -0.90
N GLU A 114 6.53 1.00 -1.42
CA GLU A 114 7.51 1.86 -0.76
C GLU A 114 7.32 3.33 -1.17
N THR A 115 7.22 4.20 -0.17
CA THR A 115 7.42 5.65 -0.31
C THR A 115 8.73 6.03 0.35
N VAL A 116 9.56 6.78 -0.37
CA VAL A 116 10.86 7.25 0.12
C VAL A 116 10.76 8.75 0.38
N PHE A 117 11.28 9.18 1.52
CA PHE A 117 11.38 10.58 1.89
C PHE A 117 12.83 10.95 2.18
N ILE A 118 13.19 12.20 1.90
CA ILE A 118 14.47 12.78 2.26
C ILE A 118 14.21 13.96 3.20
N PHE A 119 14.89 13.98 4.34
CA PHE A 119 14.88 15.07 5.31
C PHE A 119 16.19 15.85 5.21
N ARG A 120 16.11 17.14 4.87
CA ARG A 120 17.28 18.02 4.77
C ARG A 120 16.94 19.45 5.15
N ASN A 121 17.76 20.07 6.00
CA ASN A 121 17.65 21.50 6.36
C ASN A 121 16.22 21.91 6.73
N ASP A 122 15.60 21.20 7.68
CA ASP A 122 14.20 21.45 8.14
C ASP A 122 13.11 21.28 7.07
N SER A 123 13.43 20.58 5.99
CA SER A 123 12.52 20.32 4.87
C SER A 123 12.37 18.82 4.63
N LEU A 124 11.16 18.41 4.28
CA LEU A 124 10.80 17.05 3.93
C LEU A 124 10.47 16.98 2.44
N TYR A 125 11.13 16.06 1.75
CA TYR A 125 10.93 15.77 0.35
C TYR A 125 10.36 14.37 0.20
N GLU A 126 9.33 14.21 -0.62
CA GLU A 126 8.86 12.92 -1.12
C GLU A 126 9.62 12.60 -2.40
N VAL A 127 10.23 11.42 -2.49
CA VAL A 127 10.95 11.00 -3.70
C VAL A 127 9.95 10.27 -4.60
N GLU A 128 9.67 10.89 -5.74
CA GLU A 128 8.73 10.35 -6.72
C GLU A 128 9.46 9.97 -8.00
N ASP A 129 8.88 8.99 -8.70
CA ASP A 129 9.30 8.69 -10.06
C ASP A 129 8.65 9.69 -11.02
N THR A 130 9.45 10.35 -11.86
CA THR A 130 8.97 11.30 -12.87
C THR A 130 8.11 10.68 -13.95
N VAL A 131 8.14 9.35 -14.11
CA VAL A 131 7.39 8.64 -15.15
C VAL A 131 6.56 7.55 -14.50
N SER A 132 5.25 7.58 -14.70
CA SER A 132 4.41 6.43 -14.34
C SER A 132 4.66 5.27 -15.30
N LYS A 133 4.63 4.03 -14.78
CA LYS A 133 4.61 2.85 -15.64
C LYS A 133 3.41 2.95 -16.61
N PRO A 134 3.57 2.55 -17.88
CA PRO A 134 2.50 2.64 -18.87
C PRO A 134 1.30 1.76 -18.43
N LYS A 135 0.07 2.10 -18.83
CA LYS A 135 -1.15 1.38 -18.42
C LYS A 135 -1.07 -0.12 -18.77
N GLU A 136 -0.38 -0.44 -19.85
CA GLU A 136 -0.07 -1.79 -20.33
C GLU A 136 0.74 -2.62 -19.32
N TYR A 137 1.53 -1.98 -18.45
CA TYR A 137 2.26 -2.66 -17.38
C TYR A 137 1.29 -3.26 -16.36
N PHE A 138 0.28 -2.50 -15.96
CA PHE A 138 -0.71 -2.94 -14.98
C PHE A 138 -1.65 -3.99 -15.55
N SER A 139 -2.11 -3.84 -16.80
CA SER A 139 -2.94 -4.86 -17.44
C SER A 139 -2.20 -6.19 -17.60
N MET A 140 -0.93 -6.14 -18.01
CA MET A 140 -0.06 -7.32 -18.09
C MET A 140 0.12 -7.99 -16.71
N LEU A 141 0.34 -7.22 -15.65
CA LEU A 141 0.43 -7.76 -14.28
C LEU A 141 -0.86 -8.47 -13.88
N VAL A 142 -2.02 -7.84 -14.13
CA VAL A 142 -3.34 -8.43 -13.83
C VAL A 142 -3.56 -9.72 -14.61
N ASP A 143 -3.24 -9.75 -15.91
CA ASP A 143 -3.40 -10.94 -16.75
C ASP A 143 -2.48 -12.08 -16.28
N HIS A 144 -1.26 -11.77 -15.88
CA HIS A 144 -0.33 -12.77 -15.36
C HIS A 144 -0.81 -13.35 -14.03
N VAL A 145 -1.17 -12.51 -13.06
CA VAL A 145 -1.64 -12.96 -11.75
C VAL A 145 -2.98 -13.70 -11.85
N SER A 146 -3.84 -13.33 -12.81
CA SER A 146 -5.09 -14.06 -13.08
C SER A 146 -4.92 -15.34 -13.91
N GLY A 147 -3.69 -15.72 -14.27
CA GLY A 147 -3.40 -16.93 -15.04
C GLY A 147 -3.78 -16.84 -16.52
N LYS A 148 -4.15 -15.65 -17.02
CA LYS A 148 -4.45 -15.39 -18.45
C LYS A 148 -3.18 -15.21 -19.28
N MET A 149 -2.04 -14.98 -18.64
CA MET A 149 -0.75 -14.82 -19.28
C MET A 149 0.28 -15.74 -18.61
N ASP A 150 0.94 -16.57 -19.41
CA ASP A 150 2.01 -17.44 -18.93
C ASP A 150 3.23 -16.64 -18.49
N GLU A 151 4.04 -17.23 -17.61
CA GLU A 151 5.25 -16.61 -17.03
C GLU A 151 6.26 -16.14 -18.11
N THR A 152 6.38 -16.87 -19.23
CA THR A 152 7.36 -16.54 -20.27
C THR A 152 6.94 -15.29 -21.03
N THR A 153 5.67 -15.23 -21.44
CA THR A 153 5.08 -14.06 -22.08
C THR A 153 5.10 -12.84 -21.16
N TYR A 154 4.78 -13.05 -19.88
CA TYR A 154 4.84 -12.00 -18.85
C TYR A 154 6.24 -11.42 -18.73
N ARG A 155 7.26 -12.26 -18.54
CA ARG A 155 8.66 -11.81 -18.44
C ARG A 155 9.10 -11.03 -19.66
N HIS A 156 8.82 -11.53 -20.86
CA HIS A 156 9.28 -10.88 -22.08
C HIS A 156 8.62 -9.51 -22.29
N LYS A 157 7.32 -9.36 -21.98
CA LYS A 157 6.64 -8.06 -22.03
C LYS A 157 7.11 -7.12 -20.92
N LYS A 158 7.29 -7.63 -19.71
CA LYS A 158 7.81 -6.88 -18.56
C LYS A 158 9.19 -6.32 -18.84
N ASP A 159 10.10 -7.13 -19.38
CA ASP A 159 11.46 -6.72 -19.69
C ASP A 159 11.49 -5.61 -20.76
N SER A 160 10.63 -5.72 -21.77
CA SER A 160 10.48 -4.67 -22.80
C SER A 160 9.99 -3.34 -22.21
N ILE A 161 8.97 -3.39 -21.36
CA ILE A 161 8.45 -2.19 -20.66
C ILE A 161 9.51 -1.63 -19.70
N ASP A 162 10.21 -2.49 -18.97
CA ASP A 162 11.23 -2.10 -18.00
C ASP A 162 12.44 -1.45 -18.68
N LEU A 163 12.85 -1.90 -19.87
CA LEU A 163 13.88 -1.24 -20.67
C LEU A 163 13.48 0.19 -21.04
N LEU A 164 12.29 0.36 -21.61
CA LEU A 164 11.76 1.68 -21.97
C LEU A 164 11.60 2.61 -20.77
N TYR A 165 11.22 2.04 -19.63
CA TYR A 165 11.05 2.76 -18.37
C TYR A 165 12.39 3.18 -17.77
N LYS A 166 13.37 2.27 -17.72
CA LYS A 166 14.69 2.53 -17.14
C LYS A 166 15.36 3.74 -17.77
N ASP A 167 15.25 3.90 -19.09
CA ASP A 167 15.88 4.99 -19.82
C ASP A 167 15.23 6.37 -19.59
N ARG A 168 14.00 6.41 -19.04
CA ARG A 168 13.20 7.64 -18.94
C ARG A 168 12.84 8.05 -17.51
N HIS A 169 12.79 7.08 -16.61
CA HIS A 169 12.44 7.32 -15.22
C HIS A 169 13.59 8.04 -14.49
N ALA A 170 13.24 8.97 -13.62
CA ALA A 170 14.15 9.62 -12.71
C ALA A 170 13.46 9.76 -11.36
N TYR A 171 14.17 9.45 -10.29
CA TYR A 171 13.69 9.71 -8.94
C TYR A 171 14.01 11.15 -8.57
N VAL A 172 12.98 11.97 -8.40
CA VAL A 172 13.14 13.40 -8.10
C VAL A 172 12.58 13.74 -6.73
N PRO A 173 13.30 14.51 -5.90
CA PRO A 173 12.78 14.96 -4.62
C PRO A 173 11.76 16.08 -4.84
N LYS A 174 10.55 15.85 -4.35
CA LYS A 174 9.44 16.80 -4.31
C LYS A 174 9.29 17.37 -2.91
N LEU A 175 9.50 18.67 -2.73
CA LEU A 175 9.30 19.35 -1.46
C LEU A 175 7.80 19.29 -1.09
N ILE A 176 7.51 18.63 0.03
CA ILE A 176 6.15 18.48 0.56
C ILE A 176 5.95 19.22 1.88
N PHE A 177 7.03 19.53 2.60
CA PHE A 177 6.96 20.33 3.82
C PHE A 177 8.27 21.08 4.12
N ALA A 178 8.17 22.30 4.63
CA ALA A 178 9.25 23.02 5.30
C ALA A 178 8.67 23.89 6.41
N LYS A 179 9.35 23.99 7.56
CA LYS A 179 8.88 24.77 8.73
C LYS A 179 8.48 26.21 8.38
N ASN A 180 9.18 26.80 7.41
CA ASN A 180 9.01 28.19 7.01
C ASN A 180 8.03 28.42 5.85
N MET A 181 7.44 27.37 5.29
CA MET A 181 6.58 27.53 4.10
C MET A 181 5.22 28.18 4.43
N PHE A 182 4.71 28.02 5.65
CA PHE A 182 3.38 28.50 6.09
C PHE A 182 3.43 29.83 6.86
N HIS A 183 4.44 30.67 6.61
CA HIS A 183 4.58 31.94 7.30
C HIS A 183 3.49 32.97 6.92
N ARG A 184 3.20 33.89 7.85
CA ARG A 184 2.30 35.06 7.67
C ARG A 184 0.83 34.70 7.43
N GLY A 185 0.33 33.66 8.11
CA GLY A 185 -1.07 33.25 8.04
C GLY A 185 -1.45 32.50 6.76
N LYS A 186 -0.48 32.19 5.87
CA LYS A 186 -0.72 31.37 4.69
C LYS A 186 -0.88 29.91 5.09
N LYS A 187 -2.10 29.38 4.93
CA LYS A 187 -2.37 27.95 5.08
C LYS A 187 -2.08 27.14 3.82
N LYS A 188 -2.05 27.77 2.64
CA LYS A 188 -1.87 27.10 1.34
C LYS A 188 -0.67 27.68 0.60
N VAL A 189 0.12 26.81 -0.01
CA VAL A 189 1.33 27.16 -0.75
C VAL A 189 1.38 26.33 -2.03
N THR A 190 1.57 27.01 -3.16
CA THR A 190 1.97 26.36 -4.42
C THR A 190 3.44 26.68 -4.65
N LEU A 191 4.25 25.64 -4.77
CA LEU A 191 5.69 25.79 -4.96
C LEU A 191 6.05 25.89 -6.45
N SER A 192 7.26 26.39 -6.73
CA SER A 192 7.78 26.39 -8.10
C SER A 192 8.10 24.97 -8.58
N ARG A 193 8.02 24.74 -9.90
CA ARG A 193 8.37 23.45 -10.53
C ARG A 193 9.76 22.92 -10.20
N LYS A 194 10.69 23.81 -9.81
CA LYS A 194 12.06 23.43 -9.44
C LYS A 194 12.13 22.60 -8.17
N VAL A 195 11.17 22.78 -7.25
CA VAL A 195 11.16 22.09 -5.95
C VAL A 195 9.91 21.23 -5.77
N ASN A 196 8.86 21.44 -6.57
CA ASN A 196 7.69 20.57 -6.65
C ASN A 196 7.22 20.54 -8.11
N TYR A 197 7.64 19.52 -8.85
CA TYR A 197 7.50 19.48 -10.31
C TYR A 197 6.04 19.33 -10.77
N GLU A 198 5.21 18.64 -9.98
CA GLU A 198 3.76 18.49 -10.18
C GLU A 198 2.97 19.77 -9.88
N LYS A 199 3.59 20.77 -9.26
CA LYS A 199 2.94 22.00 -8.78
C LYS A 199 1.78 21.71 -7.81
N ASP A 200 2.00 20.79 -6.90
CA ASP A 200 1.00 20.48 -5.87
C ASP A 200 0.63 21.74 -5.07
N GLU A 201 -0.64 21.83 -4.68
CA GLU A 201 -1.05 22.75 -3.62
C GLU A 201 -0.85 22.05 -2.27
N ILE A 202 0.04 22.61 -1.47
CA ILE A 202 0.36 22.10 -0.14
C ILE A 202 -0.38 22.94 0.89
N GLU A 203 -1.18 22.30 1.72
CA GLU A 203 -2.04 22.93 2.72
C GLU A 203 -1.63 22.51 4.15
N LEU A 204 -1.43 23.48 5.04
CA LEU A 204 -1.38 23.27 6.47
C LEU A 204 -2.81 23.16 7.00
N GLU A 205 -3.29 21.93 7.11
CA GLU A 205 -4.64 21.61 7.56
C GLU A 205 -4.79 21.86 9.06
N ARG A 206 -3.82 21.39 9.85
CA ARG A 206 -3.84 21.48 11.31
C ARG A 206 -2.45 21.71 11.88
N GLU A 207 -2.40 22.47 12.96
CA GLU A 207 -1.21 22.67 13.80
C GLU A 207 -1.61 22.48 15.27
N TRP A 208 -0.82 21.74 16.05
CA TRP A 208 -1.03 21.56 17.49
C TRP A 208 0.30 21.34 18.23
N VAL A 209 0.24 21.27 19.56
CA VAL A 209 1.38 20.89 20.40
C VAL A 209 1.05 19.58 21.10
N GLU A 210 1.97 18.62 21.03
CA GLU A 210 1.86 17.30 21.68
C GLU A 210 3.20 16.95 22.31
N ASN A 211 3.21 16.62 23.60
CA ASN A 211 4.42 16.33 24.37
C ASN A 211 5.50 17.43 24.26
N GLY A 212 5.07 18.68 24.26
CA GLY A 212 5.95 19.85 24.13
C GLY A 212 6.49 20.09 22.72
N LYS A 213 6.10 19.27 21.73
CA LYS A 213 6.53 19.40 20.34
C LYS A 213 5.43 19.94 19.45
N LYS A 214 5.82 20.84 18.54
CA LYS A 214 4.91 21.34 17.52
C LYS A 214 4.66 20.27 16.46
N CYS A 215 3.38 20.10 16.09
CA CYS A 215 2.90 19.07 15.20
C CYS A 215 2.05 19.68 14.09
N TYR A 216 2.11 19.08 12.90
CA TYR A 216 1.52 19.60 11.68
C TYR A 216 0.79 18.47 10.96
N VAL A 217 -0.40 18.73 10.44
CA VAL A 217 -1.02 17.93 9.38
C VAL A 217 -0.91 18.73 8.09
N VAL A 218 -0.18 18.15 7.14
CA VAL A 218 0.11 18.74 5.83
C VAL A 218 -0.63 17.93 4.79
N ARG A 219 -1.51 18.57 4.03
CA ARG A 219 -2.28 17.98 2.94
C ARG A 219 -1.67 18.36 1.62
N ILE A 220 -1.46 17.38 0.75
CA ILE A 220 -1.00 17.53 -0.61
C ILE A 220 -2.20 17.35 -1.52
N ASN A 221 -2.52 18.39 -2.29
CA ASN A 221 -3.58 18.36 -3.28
C ASN A 221 -2.94 18.42 -4.67
N ASN A 222 -3.14 17.37 -5.47
CA ASN A 222 -2.57 17.26 -6.81
C ASN A 222 -3.68 17.08 -7.86
N LYS A 223 -3.27 17.09 -9.13
CA LYS A 223 -4.14 16.72 -10.25
C LYS A 223 -3.45 15.67 -11.10
N PHE A 224 -4.03 14.48 -11.19
CA PHE A 224 -3.56 13.41 -12.06
C PHE A 224 -4.61 13.12 -13.12
N GLU A 225 -4.27 13.16 -14.41
CA GLU A 225 -5.21 12.95 -15.53
C GLU A 225 -6.54 13.75 -15.45
N ASN A 226 -6.52 14.96 -14.89
CA ASN A 226 -7.68 15.83 -14.55
C ASN A 226 -8.51 15.43 -13.33
N GLU A 227 -8.17 14.33 -12.67
CA GLU A 227 -8.74 13.94 -11.39
C GLU A 227 -7.99 14.64 -10.25
N LYS A 228 -8.74 15.13 -9.27
CA LYS A 228 -8.16 15.72 -8.06
C LYS A 228 -7.87 14.58 -7.09
N THR A 229 -6.61 14.41 -6.69
CA THR A 229 -6.28 13.53 -5.58
C THR A 229 -5.75 14.33 -4.40
N THR A 230 -5.95 13.79 -3.21
CA THR A 230 -5.53 14.44 -1.96
C THR A 230 -5.04 13.39 -0.99
N TYR A 231 -3.93 13.66 -0.34
CA TYR A 231 -3.36 12.83 0.72
C TYR A 231 -2.73 13.75 1.77
N ALA A 232 -2.50 13.24 2.97
CA ALA A 232 -1.98 14.07 4.06
C ALA A 232 -1.03 13.30 4.98
N TYR A 233 -0.08 14.04 5.55
CA TYR A 233 0.90 13.55 6.49
C TYR A 233 0.81 14.34 7.79
N ALA A 234 0.78 13.63 8.92
CA ALA A 234 1.02 14.24 10.23
C ALA A 234 2.49 14.10 10.59
N ILE A 235 3.17 15.21 10.87
CA ILE A 235 4.60 15.26 11.21
C ILE A 235 4.85 16.22 12.38
N ASN A 236 5.86 15.95 13.21
CA ASN A 236 6.29 16.90 14.24
C ASN A 236 7.39 17.86 13.74
N GLU A 237 7.82 18.79 14.58
CA GLU A 237 8.87 19.76 14.27
C GLU A 237 10.27 19.13 14.09
N ASP A 238 10.45 17.88 14.47
CA ASP A 238 11.65 17.09 14.15
C ASP A 238 11.48 16.29 12.84
N ILE A 239 10.39 16.51 12.09
CA ILE A 239 10.03 15.83 10.85
C ILE A 239 9.87 14.31 11.04
N LYS A 240 9.37 13.91 12.22
CA LYS A 240 8.93 12.52 12.47
C LYS A 240 7.45 12.39 12.15
N PHE A 241 7.09 11.35 11.40
CA PHE A 241 5.69 11.03 11.08
C PHE A 241 4.92 10.57 12.32
N ILE A 242 3.78 11.20 12.61
CA ILE A 242 2.93 10.99 13.80
C ILE A 242 1.72 10.11 13.50
N TRP A 243 1.06 10.29 12.35
CA TRP A 243 -0.11 9.44 11.96
C TRP A 243 0.26 7.97 11.76
N TRP A 244 1.56 7.72 11.72
CA TRP A 244 2.23 6.46 11.50
C TRP A 244 2.84 5.95 12.82
N GLU A 245 2.42 6.49 13.97
CA GLU A 245 2.91 6.10 15.30
C GLU A 245 1.74 5.80 16.25
N GLY A 246 0.76 5.02 15.76
CA GLY A 246 -0.34 4.49 16.58
C GLY A 246 -1.30 5.54 17.16
N CYS A 247 -2.47 5.08 17.57
CA CYS A 247 -3.34 5.88 18.42
C CYS A 247 -2.74 5.92 19.83
N GLY A 248 -1.86 6.87 20.11
CA GLY A 248 -1.62 7.29 21.49
C GLY A 248 -2.96 7.68 22.11
N ASN A 249 -3.25 7.26 23.34
CA ASN A 249 -4.53 7.49 24.04
C ASN A 249 -4.99 8.95 23.90
N ARG A 250 -5.76 9.23 22.85
CA ARG A 250 -6.51 10.46 22.69
C ARG A 250 -7.65 10.34 23.68
N THR A 251 -7.37 10.70 24.93
CA THR A 251 -8.44 11.10 25.84
C THR A 251 -9.22 12.18 25.12
N GLN A 252 -10.40 11.80 24.64
CA GLN A 252 -11.45 12.72 24.25
C GLN A 252 -11.62 13.71 25.41
N LYS A 253 -11.29 14.97 25.17
CA LYS A 253 -11.74 16.11 25.95
C LYS A 253 -12.42 17.06 25.00
#